data_AF-A0A8H2K644-F1
#
_entry.id   AF-A0A8H2K644-F1
#
_cell.length_a   1.000
_cell.length_b   1.000
_cell.length_c   1.000
_cell.angle_alpha   90.00
_cell.angle_beta   90.00
_cell.angle_gamma   90.00
#
_symmetry.space_group_name_H-M   'P 1'
#
loop_
_entity.id
_entity.type
_entity.pdbx_description
1 polymer ?
#
loop_
_entity_poly.entity_id
_entity_poly.type
_entity_poly.pdbx_seq_one_letter_code
_entity_poly.pdbx_strand_id
1 'polypeptide(L)'
;MVAFALAMPVNLEDQFAFDAAHHGHEVVLRAVSAPELASRVAGAQVHVALVAAESRYLTDRLIAACDHAGVRLVVVAGSEREQRYAADLGLYDIVEASTGWSGVDAVLAQSQWSAEPSSTVRSALGQVIAVWGPGGAPGRTSVAISIAAELAALGYRVALADVDTHGASVAPALGMLDEAPGFAAACRLAATETLSTDELARIGQRYESPVGGFWVLTGIGRPSRWPELSAERVATTIAQCRQWVDYTVLDTSSSLENDEEISSDLFAPRRNAAAVTAVRAADHVIAVGAADPVGLSRFLRAHVDLLETVTTRNVSVVMNKVRVSASGLNPHGQVTQTLSRFGGIEHPVLVPHDLAGFDGAVLSGKTLVDAAPRSSARTAMRDLVTSRLVPEIHEQPPQRSWFSRMLTRR
;
A
#
# COMPACT_ATOMS: atom_id res chain seq x y z
N MET A 1 23.92 -25.51 -4.32
CA MET A 1 23.63 -25.60 -5.77
C MET A 1 22.35 -24.82 -6.01
N VAL A 2 22.40 -23.80 -6.87
CA VAL A 2 21.25 -22.91 -7.18
C VAL A 2 20.87 -23.15 -8.63
N ALA A 3 19.57 -23.22 -8.93
CA ALA A 3 19.06 -23.41 -10.28
C ALA A 3 18.73 -22.04 -10.92
N PHE A 4 19.29 -21.78 -12.10
CA PHE A 4 19.18 -20.52 -12.81
C PHE A 4 18.30 -20.62 -14.05
N ALA A 5 17.56 -19.54 -14.31
CA ALA A 5 17.00 -19.24 -15.61
C ALA A 5 17.71 -18.04 -16.24
N LEU A 6 17.98 -18.10 -17.54
CA LEU A 6 18.65 -17.02 -18.28
C LEU A 6 17.73 -16.44 -19.35
N ALA A 7 17.69 -15.11 -19.46
CA ALA A 7 17.17 -14.40 -20.63
C ALA A 7 18.02 -13.17 -20.93
N MET A 8 18.93 -13.27 -21.90
CA MET A 8 19.90 -12.22 -22.24
C MET A 8 20.48 -12.45 -23.65
N PRO A 9 21.25 -11.49 -24.21
CA PRO A 9 21.99 -11.71 -25.45
C PRO A 9 22.91 -12.95 -25.37
N VAL A 10 23.04 -13.69 -26.49
CA VAL A 10 23.74 -14.99 -26.56
C VAL A 10 25.16 -14.94 -25.98
N ASN A 11 25.90 -13.86 -26.24
CA ASN A 11 27.25 -13.68 -25.71
C ASN A 11 27.31 -13.58 -24.19
N LEU A 12 26.33 -12.91 -23.56
CA LEU A 12 26.22 -12.86 -22.10
C LEU A 12 25.67 -14.19 -21.56
N GLU A 13 24.71 -14.80 -22.26
CA GLU A 13 24.12 -16.08 -21.84
C GLU A 13 25.18 -17.18 -21.75
N ASP A 14 26.03 -17.32 -22.78
CA ASP A 14 27.09 -18.32 -22.80
C ASP A 14 28.13 -18.07 -21.71
N GLN A 15 28.48 -16.81 -21.46
CA GLN A 15 29.39 -16.41 -20.39
C GLN A 15 28.82 -16.77 -19.01
N PHE A 16 27.62 -16.29 -18.68
CA PHE A 16 27.01 -16.53 -17.37
C PHE A 16 26.63 -18.01 -17.16
N ALA A 17 26.29 -18.75 -18.22
CA ALA A 17 26.05 -20.18 -18.11
C ALA A 17 27.34 -20.97 -17.83
N PHE A 18 28.45 -20.58 -18.47
CA PHE A 18 29.76 -21.18 -18.19
C PHE A 18 30.20 -20.88 -16.75
N ASP A 19 30.07 -19.62 -16.32
CA ASP A 19 30.43 -19.19 -14.97
C ASP A 19 29.57 -19.88 -13.89
N ALA A 20 28.24 -19.99 -14.12
CA ALA A 20 27.34 -20.71 -13.22
C ALA A 20 27.78 -22.16 -13.00
N ALA A 21 28.11 -22.87 -14.09
CA ALA A 21 28.58 -24.25 -14.01
C ALA A 21 29.92 -24.37 -13.28
N HIS A 22 30.85 -23.43 -13.51
CA HIS A 22 32.14 -23.39 -12.83
C HIS A 22 32.01 -23.18 -11.32
N HIS A 23 31.02 -22.40 -10.89
CA HIS A 23 30.70 -22.13 -9.49
C HIS A 23 29.74 -23.17 -8.84
N GLY A 24 29.44 -24.28 -9.53
CA GLY A 24 28.62 -25.38 -8.97
C GLY A 24 27.12 -25.10 -8.94
N HIS A 25 26.65 -24.22 -9.82
CA HIS A 25 25.24 -23.93 -10.07
C HIS A 25 24.77 -24.56 -11.39
N GLU A 26 23.45 -24.69 -11.55
CA GLU A 26 22.86 -25.33 -12.73
C GLU A 26 21.97 -24.32 -13.48
N VAL A 27 22.07 -24.28 -14.81
CA VAL A 27 21.14 -23.51 -15.66
C VAL A 27 20.06 -24.45 -16.19
N VAL A 28 18.85 -24.34 -15.63
CA VAL A 28 17.72 -25.24 -15.92
C VAL A 28 16.75 -24.69 -16.96
N LEU A 29 16.82 -23.39 -17.23
CA LEU A 29 15.94 -22.71 -18.18
C LEU A 29 16.70 -21.63 -18.96
N ARG A 30 16.53 -21.62 -20.28
CA ARG A 30 17.01 -20.56 -21.18
C ARG A 30 15.85 -20.09 -22.03
N ALA A 31 15.70 -18.77 -22.17
CA ALA A 31 14.62 -18.13 -22.87
C ALA A 31 15.15 -16.97 -23.72
N VAL A 32 14.64 -16.83 -24.95
CA VAL A 32 15.14 -15.81 -25.90
C VAL A 32 14.45 -14.45 -25.74
N SER A 33 13.53 -14.33 -24.77
CA SER A 33 12.77 -13.12 -24.46
C SER A 33 12.11 -13.17 -23.07
N ALA A 34 11.77 -12.00 -22.53
CA ALA A 34 11.03 -11.84 -21.28
C ALA A 34 9.67 -12.58 -21.27
N PRO A 35 8.82 -12.48 -22.32
CA PRO A 35 7.54 -13.18 -22.36
C PRO A 35 7.67 -14.71 -22.34
N GLU A 36 8.70 -15.25 -23.01
CA GLU A 36 8.97 -16.69 -22.99
C GLU A 36 9.39 -17.13 -21.59
N LEU A 37 10.32 -16.40 -20.96
CA LEU A 37 10.77 -16.69 -19.61
C LEU A 37 9.59 -16.63 -18.61
N ALA A 38 8.78 -15.57 -18.70
CA ALA A 38 7.60 -15.38 -17.85
C ALA A 38 6.58 -16.53 -17.97
N SER A 39 6.46 -17.14 -19.15
CA SER A 39 5.53 -18.27 -19.36
C SER A 39 6.03 -19.60 -18.81
N ARG A 40 7.34 -19.73 -18.55
CA ARG A 40 7.99 -21.01 -18.19
C ARG A 40 8.53 -21.03 -16.76
N VAL A 41 8.76 -19.87 -16.16
CA VAL A 41 9.42 -19.73 -14.84
C VAL A 41 8.70 -20.50 -13.73
N ALA A 42 7.36 -20.46 -13.70
CA ALA A 42 6.55 -21.14 -12.67
C ALA A 42 6.66 -22.68 -12.68
N GLY A 43 7.06 -23.29 -13.80
CA GLY A 43 7.16 -24.74 -13.95
C GLY A 43 8.58 -25.30 -13.89
N ALA A 44 9.60 -24.46 -13.84
CA ALA A 44 10.98 -24.84 -14.16
C ALA A 44 11.88 -25.14 -12.94
N GLN A 45 11.37 -25.13 -11.71
CA GLN A 45 12.16 -25.32 -10.48
C GLN A 45 13.40 -24.40 -10.43
N VAL A 46 13.21 -23.14 -10.84
CA VAL A 46 14.24 -22.09 -10.88
C VAL A 46 14.27 -21.38 -9.53
N HIS A 47 15.46 -21.01 -9.07
CA HIS A 47 15.64 -20.19 -7.87
C HIS A 47 15.96 -18.74 -8.22
N VAL A 48 16.75 -18.52 -9.29
CA VAL A 48 17.21 -17.20 -9.72
C VAL A 48 17.03 -17.04 -11.23
N ALA A 49 16.44 -15.92 -11.66
CA ALA A 49 16.38 -15.51 -13.05
C ALA A 49 17.41 -14.40 -13.30
N LEU A 50 18.43 -14.68 -14.10
CA LEU A 50 19.42 -13.71 -14.56
C LEU A 50 18.99 -13.15 -15.92
N VAL A 51 18.72 -11.84 -15.98
CA VAL A 51 18.18 -11.21 -17.19
C VAL A 51 18.90 -9.93 -17.59
N ALA A 52 19.04 -9.69 -18.89
CA ALA A 52 19.61 -8.43 -19.37
C ALA A 52 18.62 -7.27 -19.19
N ALA A 53 19.15 -6.09 -18.86
CA ALA A 53 18.42 -4.84 -18.65
C ALA A 53 17.92 -4.18 -19.96
N GLU A 54 17.32 -4.96 -20.85
CA GLU A 54 16.74 -4.48 -22.10
C GLU A 54 15.27 -4.87 -22.18
N SER A 55 14.44 -4.07 -22.87
CA SER A 55 13.00 -4.33 -23.01
C SER A 55 12.63 -5.67 -23.63
N ARG A 56 13.56 -6.29 -24.37
CA ARG A 56 13.41 -7.65 -24.90
C ARG A 56 13.45 -8.73 -23.82
N TYR A 57 14.23 -8.53 -22.75
CA TYR A 57 14.54 -9.53 -21.74
C TYR A 57 14.00 -9.16 -20.35
N LEU A 58 13.62 -7.90 -20.13
CA LEU A 58 13.12 -7.38 -18.87
C LEU A 58 11.85 -6.54 -19.10
N THR A 59 10.73 -6.99 -18.52
CA THR A 59 9.41 -6.36 -18.62
C THR A 59 8.64 -6.55 -17.31
N ASP A 60 7.64 -5.71 -17.04
CA ASP A 60 6.75 -5.84 -15.86
C ASP A 60 6.12 -7.23 -15.75
N ARG A 61 5.73 -7.81 -16.89
CA ARG A 61 5.15 -9.15 -16.94
C ARG A 61 6.14 -10.21 -16.44
N LEU A 62 7.42 -10.07 -16.76
CA LEU A 62 8.44 -10.99 -16.27
C LEU A 62 8.68 -10.79 -14.77
N ILE A 63 8.75 -9.54 -14.31
CA ILE A 63 8.89 -9.21 -12.88
C ILE A 63 7.77 -9.87 -12.10
N ALA A 64 6.52 -9.61 -12.49
CA ALA A 64 5.35 -10.22 -11.86
C ALA A 64 5.36 -11.76 -11.92
N ALA A 65 5.83 -12.36 -13.02
CA ALA A 65 5.92 -13.82 -13.13
C ALA A 65 7.01 -14.42 -12.22
N CYS A 66 8.14 -13.73 -12.06
CA CYS A 66 9.21 -14.12 -11.14
C CYS A 66 8.76 -13.97 -9.69
N ASP A 67 8.12 -12.85 -9.34
CA ASP A 67 7.54 -12.62 -8.00
C ASP A 67 6.50 -13.70 -7.67
N HIS A 68 5.60 -14.02 -8.61
CA HIS A 68 4.60 -15.07 -8.47
C HIS A 68 5.23 -16.46 -8.27
N ALA A 69 6.34 -16.75 -8.96
CA ALA A 69 7.04 -18.02 -8.87
C ALA A 69 8.03 -18.10 -7.70
N GLY A 70 8.20 -17.03 -6.89
CA GLY A 70 9.21 -16.95 -5.85
C GLY A 70 10.65 -17.01 -6.39
N VAL A 71 10.84 -16.60 -7.65
CA VAL A 71 12.13 -16.62 -8.33
C VAL A 71 12.77 -15.25 -8.20
N ARG A 72 13.98 -15.22 -7.63
CA ARG A 72 14.73 -13.96 -7.49
C ARG A 72 15.17 -13.47 -8.86
N LEU A 73 14.78 -12.25 -9.22
CA LEU A 73 15.20 -11.63 -10.46
C LEU A 73 16.48 -10.81 -10.24
N VAL A 74 17.56 -11.19 -10.92
CA VAL A 74 18.83 -10.46 -10.93
C VAL A 74 19.04 -9.87 -12.31
N VAL A 75 19.22 -8.56 -12.38
CA VAL A 75 19.33 -7.84 -13.65
C VAL A 75 20.78 -7.55 -13.97
N VAL A 76 21.23 -7.90 -15.17
CA VAL A 76 22.55 -7.58 -15.70
C VAL A 76 22.46 -6.35 -16.58
N ALA A 77 23.20 -5.29 -16.22
CA ALA A 77 23.25 -4.03 -16.96
C ALA A 77 24.68 -3.72 -17.41
N GLY A 78 24.87 -3.45 -18.70
CA GLY A 78 26.16 -3.08 -19.31
C GLY A 78 26.38 -1.58 -19.51
N SER A 79 25.36 -0.75 -19.26
CA SER A 79 25.43 0.72 -19.41
C SER A 79 24.59 1.47 -18.38
N GLU A 80 24.88 2.75 -18.14
CA GLU A 80 24.06 3.60 -17.25
C GLU A 80 22.60 3.71 -17.70
N ARG A 81 22.35 3.59 -19.02
CA ARG A 81 20.99 3.61 -19.58
C ARG A 81 20.22 2.36 -19.17
N GLU A 82 20.88 1.20 -19.20
CA GLU A 82 20.33 -0.08 -18.78
C GLU A 82 20.12 -0.14 -17.26
N GLN A 83 21.05 0.42 -16.48
CA GLN A 83 20.88 0.56 -15.03
C GLN A 83 19.67 1.42 -14.67
N ARG A 84 19.49 2.56 -15.36
CA ARG A 84 18.30 3.41 -15.20
C ARG A 84 17.01 2.68 -15.59
N TYR A 85 17.02 1.98 -16.73
CA TYR A 85 15.86 1.18 -17.15
C TYR A 85 15.44 0.13 -16.12
N ALA A 86 16.40 -0.57 -15.50
CA ALA A 86 16.11 -1.53 -14.44
C ALA A 86 15.62 -0.86 -13.14
N ALA A 87 16.20 0.28 -12.77
CA ALA A 87 15.77 1.06 -11.60
C ALA A 87 14.37 1.66 -11.75
N ASP A 88 14.01 2.12 -12.96
CA ASP A 88 12.67 2.63 -13.28
C ASP A 88 11.58 1.53 -13.14
N LEU A 89 11.96 0.27 -13.31
CA LEU A 89 11.11 -0.91 -13.08
C LEU A 89 11.13 -1.38 -11.62
N GLY A 90 11.78 -0.65 -10.71
CA GLY A 90 11.82 -0.93 -9.28
C GLY A 90 12.76 -2.07 -8.86
N LEU A 91 13.71 -2.45 -9.70
CA LEU A 91 14.64 -3.54 -9.41
C LEU A 91 15.93 -3.02 -8.78
N TYR A 92 16.36 -3.67 -7.69
CA TYR A 92 17.53 -3.27 -6.90
C TYR A 92 18.67 -4.30 -6.95
N ASP A 93 18.38 -5.54 -7.33
CA ASP A 93 19.39 -6.59 -7.58
C ASP A 93 19.99 -6.40 -8.99
N ILE A 94 20.70 -5.29 -9.18
CA ILE A 94 21.36 -4.95 -10.45
C ILE A 94 22.85 -5.29 -10.36
N VAL A 95 23.33 -6.08 -11.31
CA VAL A 95 24.73 -6.47 -11.49
C VAL A 95 25.28 -5.77 -12.73
N GLU A 96 26.44 -5.13 -12.60
CA GLU A 96 27.14 -4.60 -13.77
C GLU A 96 27.74 -5.72 -14.60
N ALA A 97 27.50 -5.74 -15.91
CA ALA A 97 28.01 -6.76 -16.81
C ALA A 97 29.56 -6.86 -16.78
N SER A 98 30.26 -5.75 -16.49
CA SER A 98 31.71 -5.66 -16.31
C SER A 98 32.23 -6.45 -15.11
N THR A 99 31.41 -6.61 -14.06
CA THR A 99 31.76 -7.38 -12.85
C THR A 99 31.60 -8.89 -13.04
N GLY A 100 30.88 -9.31 -14.09
CA GLY A 100 30.63 -10.71 -14.40
C GLY A 100 30.05 -11.49 -13.22
N TRP A 101 30.45 -12.75 -13.06
CA TRP A 101 29.95 -13.62 -12.00
C TRP A 101 30.22 -13.11 -10.58
N SER A 102 31.29 -12.33 -10.36
CA SER A 102 31.60 -11.80 -9.03
C SER A 102 30.52 -10.87 -8.47
N GLY A 103 29.84 -10.11 -9.34
CA GLY A 103 28.69 -9.30 -8.96
C GLY A 103 27.47 -10.15 -8.64
N VAL A 104 27.26 -11.24 -9.38
CA VAL A 104 26.21 -12.23 -9.09
C VAL A 104 26.46 -12.89 -7.74
N ASP A 105 27.68 -13.35 -7.47
CA ASP A 105 28.06 -13.91 -6.18
C ASP A 105 27.87 -12.91 -5.04
N ALA A 106 28.20 -11.63 -5.24
CA ALA A 106 27.96 -10.59 -4.23
C ALA A 106 26.46 -10.40 -3.93
N VAL A 107 25.62 -10.39 -4.96
CA VAL A 107 24.16 -10.28 -4.83
C VAL A 107 23.56 -11.52 -4.17
N LEU A 108 24.08 -12.72 -4.48
CA LEU A 108 23.68 -13.98 -3.85
C LEU A 108 24.19 -14.10 -2.39
N ALA A 109 25.39 -13.59 -2.10
CA ALA A 109 25.99 -13.62 -0.77
C ALA A 109 25.35 -12.63 0.21
N GLN A 110 24.85 -11.49 -0.30
CA GLN A 110 23.98 -10.58 0.46
C GLN A 110 22.70 -11.26 0.98
N SER A 111 22.41 -12.48 0.53
CA SER A 111 21.26 -13.31 0.94
C SER A 111 21.56 -14.38 1.99
N GLN A 112 22.70 -14.32 2.70
CA GLN A 112 22.86 -15.10 3.94
C GLN A 112 22.06 -14.53 5.13
N TRP A 113 21.20 -13.52 4.91
CA TRP A 113 20.09 -13.22 5.81
C TRP A 113 18.77 -13.76 5.21
N SER A 114 18.26 -14.82 5.86
CA SER A 114 16.92 -15.42 5.70
C SER A 114 16.63 -16.20 4.41
N ALA A 115 17.25 -17.37 4.27
CA ALA A 115 16.66 -18.51 3.56
C ALA A 115 15.63 -19.22 4.46
N GLU A 116 14.54 -18.51 4.75
CA GLU A 116 13.21 -19.11 4.77
C GLU A 116 12.43 -18.38 3.67
N PRO A 117 11.55 -19.06 2.91
CA PRO A 117 10.65 -18.35 2.03
C PRO A 117 9.97 -17.30 2.88
N SER A 118 10.02 -16.04 2.45
CA SER A 118 9.11 -15.04 2.97
C SER A 118 7.69 -15.40 2.50
N SER A 119 7.11 -16.48 3.04
CA SER A 119 5.95 -16.21 3.85
C SER A 119 6.40 -15.07 4.75
N THR A 120 5.93 -13.85 4.49
CA THR A 120 5.81 -12.93 5.60
C THR A 120 5.28 -13.79 6.73
N VAL A 121 6.11 -14.05 7.74
CA VAL A 121 5.56 -14.26 9.07
C VAL A 121 4.76 -12.99 9.19
N ARG A 122 3.45 -13.08 8.90
CA ARG A 122 2.54 -11.98 9.12
C ARG A 122 2.95 -11.54 10.49
N SER A 123 3.34 -10.28 10.63
CA SER A 123 3.27 -9.69 11.95
C SER A 123 1.94 -10.19 12.50
N ALA A 124 1.96 -10.92 13.62
CA ALA A 124 0.71 -11.37 14.25
C ALA A 124 -0.18 -10.16 14.59
N LEU A 125 0.38 -8.95 14.48
CA LEU A 125 -0.24 -7.66 14.58
C LEU A 125 -0.77 -7.17 13.22
N GLY A 126 -1.95 -6.59 13.24
CA GLY A 126 -2.62 -5.96 12.12
C GLY A 126 -1.87 -4.78 11.50
N GLN A 127 -2.30 -4.45 10.28
CA GLN A 127 -1.71 -3.43 9.44
C GLN A 127 -2.36 -2.06 9.68
N VAL A 128 -1.57 -1.00 9.56
CA VAL A 128 -2.00 0.38 9.71
C VAL A 128 -1.91 1.10 8.37
N ILE A 129 -3.02 1.68 7.95
CA ILE A 129 -3.14 2.44 6.70
C ILE A 129 -3.44 3.89 7.06
N ALA A 130 -2.54 4.83 6.76
CA ALA A 130 -2.83 6.25 6.91
C ALA A 130 -3.40 6.82 5.61
N VAL A 131 -4.53 7.52 5.70
CA VAL A 131 -5.11 8.26 4.59
C VAL A 131 -4.82 9.74 4.81
N TRP A 132 -4.00 10.29 3.92
CA TRP A 132 -3.50 11.65 3.98
C TRP A 132 -3.73 12.37 2.65
N GLY A 133 -3.67 13.70 2.64
CA GLY A 133 -3.73 14.52 1.43
C GLY A 133 -3.64 16.00 1.78
N PRO A 134 -3.23 16.85 0.82
CA PRO A 134 -3.06 18.29 1.06
C PRO A 134 -4.37 19.00 1.45
N GLY A 135 -4.23 20.23 1.94
CA GLY A 135 -5.37 21.11 2.21
C GLY A 135 -6.26 21.34 0.98
N GLY A 136 -7.54 21.62 1.19
CA GLY A 136 -8.51 21.88 0.11
C GLY A 136 -9.47 20.74 -0.21
N ALA A 137 -9.73 19.86 0.76
CA ALA A 137 -10.74 18.78 0.69
C ALA A 137 -10.60 17.84 -0.54
N PRO A 138 -9.45 17.15 -0.71
CA PRO A 138 -9.27 16.16 -1.76
C PRO A 138 -10.16 14.90 -1.55
N GLY A 139 -10.79 14.76 -0.38
CA GLY A 139 -11.72 13.67 -0.05
C GLY A 139 -11.11 12.56 0.80
N ARG A 140 -10.14 12.89 1.67
CA ARG A 140 -9.46 11.96 2.60
C ARG A 140 -10.45 11.09 3.39
N THR A 141 -11.36 11.72 4.12
CA THR A 141 -12.37 11.03 4.93
C THR A 141 -13.23 10.07 4.12
N SER A 142 -13.71 10.50 2.94
CA SER A 142 -14.49 9.64 2.05
C SER A 142 -13.71 8.44 1.53
N VAL A 143 -12.42 8.63 1.22
CA VAL A 143 -11.50 7.57 0.82
C VAL A 143 -11.23 6.62 2.00
N ALA A 144 -10.98 7.13 3.20
CA ALA A 144 -10.75 6.34 4.41
C ALA A 144 -11.95 5.46 4.77
N ILE A 145 -13.16 6.04 4.75
CA ILE A 145 -14.42 5.30 4.94
C ILE A 145 -14.57 4.20 3.89
N SER A 146 -14.28 4.51 2.62
CA SER A 146 -14.42 3.54 1.52
C SER A 146 -13.43 2.38 1.64
N ILE A 147 -12.18 2.66 2.03
CA ILE A 147 -11.16 1.62 2.28
C ILE A 147 -11.60 0.72 3.43
N ALA A 148 -12.04 1.31 4.56
CA ALA A 148 -12.49 0.54 5.70
C ALA A 148 -13.69 -0.37 5.36
N ALA A 149 -14.66 0.17 4.61
CA ALA A 149 -15.84 -0.57 4.18
C ALA A 149 -15.51 -1.71 3.20
N GLU A 150 -14.62 -1.49 2.21
CA GLU A 150 -14.23 -2.55 1.26
C GLU A 150 -13.35 -3.62 1.95
N LEU A 151 -12.44 -3.26 2.86
CA LEU A 151 -11.70 -4.24 3.68
C LEU A 151 -12.65 -5.10 4.53
N ALA A 152 -13.63 -4.47 5.18
CA ALA A 152 -14.63 -5.18 5.96
C ALA A 152 -15.51 -6.09 5.08
N ALA A 153 -15.86 -5.64 3.86
CA ALA A 153 -16.60 -6.42 2.89
C ALA A 153 -15.85 -7.66 2.37
N LEU A 154 -14.51 -7.65 2.47
CA LEU A 154 -13.65 -8.81 2.20
C LEU A 154 -13.51 -9.75 3.40
N GLY A 155 -14.15 -9.43 4.54
CA GLY A 155 -14.18 -10.28 5.73
C GLY A 155 -13.09 -9.99 6.77
N TYR A 156 -12.30 -8.92 6.59
CA TYR A 156 -11.29 -8.53 7.57
C TYR A 156 -11.92 -7.84 8.78
N ARG A 157 -11.28 -8.00 9.95
CA ARG A 157 -11.58 -7.17 11.12
C ARG A 157 -10.93 -5.82 10.91
N VAL A 158 -11.73 -4.75 10.91
CA VAL A 158 -11.27 -3.40 10.58
C VAL A 158 -11.67 -2.41 11.67
N ALA A 159 -10.76 -1.48 11.96
CA ALA A 159 -11.05 -0.24 12.68
C ALA A 159 -10.76 0.97 11.79
N LEU A 160 -11.67 1.94 11.77
CA LEU A 160 -11.47 3.27 11.19
C LEU A 160 -11.31 4.28 12.33
N ALA A 161 -10.18 4.96 12.38
CA ALA A 161 -9.93 5.99 13.37
C ALA A 161 -9.86 7.37 12.72
N ASP A 162 -10.60 8.33 13.29
CA ASP A 162 -10.53 9.72 12.87
C ASP A 162 -9.48 10.46 13.73
N VAL A 163 -8.35 10.71 13.09
CA VAL A 163 -7.13 11.33 13.66
C VAL A 163 -7.02 12.79 13.20
N ASP A 164 -8.05 13.35 12.54
CA ASP A 164 -8.06 14.74 12.09
C ASP A 164 -8.32 15.70 13.27
N THR A 165 -7.27 16.39 13.71
CA THR A 165 -7.34 17.39 14.79
C THR A 165 -7.95 18.73 14.38
N HIS A 166 -8.21 18.94 13.10
CA HIS A 166 -8.71 20.19 12.51
C HIS A 166 -10.20 20.13 12.21
N GLY A 167 -10.70 18.99 11.74
CA GLY A 167 -12.08 18.87 11.29
C GLY A 167 -12.53 17.41 11.16
N ALA A 168 -12.50 16.68 12.29
CA ALA A 168 -13.05 15.34 12.39
C ALA A 168 -14.44 15.26 11.73
N SER A 169 -14.60 14.33 10.80
CA SER A 169 -15.79 14.25 9.95
C SER A 169 -16.25 12.82 9.64
N VAL A 170 -15.57 11.80 10.16
CA VAL A 170 -16.00 10.40 10.00
C VAL A 170 -17.36 10.16 10.65
N ALA A 171 -17.53 10.62 11.90
CA ALA A 171 -18.77 10.44 12.65
C ALA A 171 -20.00 11.04 11.94
N PRO A 172 -20.02 12.33 11.54
CA PRO A 172 -21.15 12.87 10.79
C PRO A 172 -21.35 12.22 9.42
N ALA A 173 -20.29 11.78 8.73
CA ALA A 173 -20.43 11.09 7.44
C ALA A 173 -21.12 9.72 7.57
N LEU A 174 -21.00 9.06 8.73
CA LEU A 174 -21.61 7.76 9.04
C LEU A 174 -22.86 7.87 9.93
N GLY A 175 -23.40 9.08 10.15
CA GLY A 175 -24.60 9.27 10.97
C GLY A 175 -24.42 9.01 12.46
N MET A 176 -23.18 9.00 12.97
CA MET A 176 -22.82 8.71 14.37
C MET A 176 -22.69 10.00 15.22
N LEU A 177 -23.71 10.85 15.20
CA LEU A 177 -23.60 12.25 15.67
C LEU A 177 -23.56 12.43 17.20
N ASP A 178 -24.15 11.51 17.96
CA ASP A 178 -24.25 11.63 19.43
C ASP A 178 -23.09 10.93 20.17
N GLU A 179 -22.08 10.48 19.43
CA GLU A 179 -21.07 9.58 19.95
C GLU A 179 -19.87 10.31 20.58
N ALA A 180 -19.43 9.80 21.73
CA ALA A 180 -18.23 10.29 22.41
C ALA A 180 -17.00 10.12 21.50
N PRO A 181 -16.00 11.03 21.56
CA PRO A 181 -14.80 10.97 20.70
C PRO A 181 -13.92 9.76 21.07
N GLY A 182 -14.15 8.64 20.39
CA GLY A 182 -13.56 7.34 20.69
C GLY A 182 -12.04 7.35 20.56
N PHE A 183 -11.49 8.03 19.55
CA PHE A 183 -10.03 8.10 19.38
C PHE A 183 -9.35 8.92 20.47
N ALA A 184 -9.96 10.03 20.89
CA ALA A 184 -9.46 10.81 22.03
C ALA A 184 -9.58 10.03 23.35
N ALA A 185 -10.62 9.21 23.52
CA ALA A 185 -10.75 8.32 24.66
C ALA A 185 -9.64 7.26 24.68
N ALA A 186 -9.33 6.67 23.53
CA ALA A 186 -8.21 5.74 23.37
C ALA A 186 -6.88 6.41 23.76
N CYS A 187 -6.62 7.63 23.26
CA CYS A 187 -5.43 8.41 23.61
C CYS A 187 -5.32 8.71 25.11
N ARG A 188 -6.43 8.97 25.80
CA ARG A 188 -6.42 9.18 27.27
C ARG A 188 -6.08 7.90 28.02
N LEU A 189 -6.65 6.76 27.63
CA LEU A 189 -6.34 5.46 28.22
C LEU A 189 -4.91 5.02 27.92
N ALA A 190 -4.39 5.36 26.74
CA ALA A 190 -2.99 5.13 26.36
C ALA A 190 -2.04 5.92 27.27
N ALA A 191 -2.39 7.15 27.63
CA ALA A 191 -1.60 7.98 28.54
C ALA A 191 -1.52 7.43 29.98
N THR A 192 -2.48 6.60 30.38
CA THR A 192 -2.52 5.94 31.70
C THR A 192 -2.13 4.47 31.62
N GLU A 193 -1.59 4.01 30.48
CA GLU A 193 -1.17 2.62 30.24
C GLU A 193 -2.29 1.58 30.45
N THR A 194 -3.55 1.99 30.30
CA THR A 194 -4.74 1.14 30.53
C THR A 194 -5.49 0.81 29.25
N LEU A 195 -4.97 1.20 28.08
CA LEU A 195 -5.58 0.89 26.79
C LEU A 195 -5.33 -0.58 26.42
N SER A 196 -6.40 -1.37 26.35
CA SER A 196 -6.41 -2.75 25.86
C SER A 196 -7.30 -2.91 24.63
N THR A 197 -7.25 -4.09 24.00
CA THR A 197 -8.15 -4.47 22.90
C THR A 197 -9.62 -4.48 23.32
N ASP A 198 -9.92 -4.89 24.56
CA ASP A 198 -11.27 -4.85 25.12
C ASP A 198 -11.75 -3.42 25.33
N GLU A 199 -10.88 -2.54 25.81
CA GLU A 199 -11.21 -1.11 25.95
C GLU A 199 -11.42 -0.44 24.58
N LEU A 200 -10.62 -0.80 23.57
CA LEU A 200 -10.84 -0.35 22.19
C LEU A 200 -12.20 -0.79 21.65
N ALA A 201 -12.61 -2.04 21.89
CA ALA A 201 -13.94 -2.54 21.53
C ALA A 201 -15.07 -1.86 22.32
N ARG A 202 -14.81 -1.44 23.57
CA ARG A 202 -15.79 -0.75 24.41
C ARG A 202 -16.03 0.70 23.99
N ILE A 203 -14.97 1.41 23.57
CA ILE A 203 -15.06 2.83 23.18
C ILE A 203 -15.30 3.02 21.67
N GLY A 204 -14.99 2.01 20.86
CA GLY A 204 -15.26 2.02 19.43
C GLY A 204 -16.74 1.86 19.13
N GLN A 205 -17.21 2.60 18.14
CA GLN A 205 -18.57 2.48 17.64
C GLN A 205 -18.64 1.46 16.52
N ARG A 206 -19.69 0.65 16.50
CA ARG A 206 -19.84 -0.40 15.49
C ARG A 206 -20.65 0.13 14.32
N TYR A 207 -20.03 0.25 13.15
CA TYR A 207 -20.76 0.44 11.89
C TYR A 207 -21.24 -0.93 11.38
N GLU A 208 -22.54 -1.12 11.29
CA GLU A 208 -23.14 -2.36 10.82
C GLU A 208 -23.47 -2.29 9.32
N SER A 209 -23.07 -3.32 8.57
CA SER A 209 -23.36 -3.47 7.15
C SER A 209 -23.70 -4.93 6.83
N PRO A 210 -24.64 -5.19 5.89
CA PRO A 210 -24.98 -6.54 5.45
C PRO A 210 -23.81 -7.33 4.84
N VAL A 211 -22.76 -6.64 4.36
CA VAL A 211 -21.60 -7.28 3.72
C VAL A 211 -20.36 -7.30 4.61
N GLY A 212 -20.42 -6.71 5.80
CA GLY A 212 -19.30 -6.68 6.76
C GLY A 212 -19.19 -5.33 7.46
N GLY A 213 -19.36 -5.32 8.78
CA GLY A 213 -19.20 -4.11 9.60
C GLY A 213 -17.76 -3.86 10.05
N PHE A 214 -17.45 -2.63 10.47
CA PHE A 214 -16.16 -2.23 11.05
C PHE A 214 -16.34 -1.38 12.31
N TRP A 215 -15.27 -1.25 13.10
CA TRP A 215 -15.24 -0.37 14.26
C TRP A 215 -14.86 1.06 13.86
N VAL A 216 -15.37 2.05 14.57
CA VAL A 216 -15.12 3.47 14.35
C VAL A 216 -14.65 4.11 15.66
N LEU A 217 -13.41 4.57 15.69
CA LEU A 217 -12.90 5.46 16.74
C LEU A 217 -13.12 6.91 16.27
N THR A 218 -14.25 7.48 16.68
CA THR A 218 -14.67 8.83 16.27
C THR A 218 -13.68 9.91 16.75
N GLY A 219 -13.57 10.97 15.97
CA GLY A 219 -12.58 12.04 16.17
C GLY A 219 -13.03 13.09 17.18
N ILE A 220 -12.17 14.07 17.44
CA ILE A 220 -12.48 15.13 18.41
C ILE A 220 -13.60 16.06 17.91
N GLY A 221 -14.65 16.24 18.72
CA GLY A 221 -15.77 17.12 18.36
C GLY A 221 -15.48 18.62 18.37
N ARG A 222 -14.30 19.05 18.87
CA ARG A 222 -13.86 20.46 18.84
C ARG A 222 -12.37 20.54 18.48
N PRO A 223 -11.97 21.33 17.46
CA PRO A 223 -10.57 21.42 17.05
C PRO A 223 -9.63 21.93 18.14
N SER A 224 -10.13 22.69 19.12
CA SER A 224 -9.34 23.17 20.27
C SER A 224 -8.88 22.05 21.21
N ARG A 225 -9.46 20.84 21.12
CA ARG A 225 -9.09 19.66 21.93
C ARG A 225 -7.92 18.87 21.37
N TRP A 226 -7.27 19.37 20.31
CA TRP A 226 -6.10 18.74 19.70
C TRP A 226 -4.96 18.36 20.67
N PRO A 227 -4.71 19.04 21.81
CA PRO A 227 -3.64 18.60 22.73
C PRO A 227 -3.92 17.24 23.39
N GLU A 228 -5.16 16.74 23.32
CA GLU A 228 -5.46 15.37 23.76
C GLU A 228 -4.76 14.31 22.91
N LEU A 229 -4.44 14.63 21.64
CA LEU A 229 -3.86 13.74 20.64
C LEU A 229 -2.36 14.08 20.44
N SER A 230 -1.57 13.97 21.51
CA SER A 230 -0.11 14.12 21.43
C SER A 230 0.53 12.97 20.65
N ALA A 231 1.73 13.19 20.11
CA ALA A 231 2.47 12.18 19.33
C ALA A 231 2.59 10.83 20.07
N GLU A 232 2.96 10.87 21.35
CA GLU A 232 3.11 9.68 22.19
C GLU A 232 1.79 8.91 22.35
N ARG A 233 0.70 9.61 22.70
CA ARG A 233 -0.61 8.98 22.89
C ARG A 233 -1.15 8.37 21.61
N VAL A 234 -0.96 9.05 20.48
CA VAL A 234 -1.35 8.56 19.16
C VAL A 234 -0.52 7.34 18.78
N ALA A 235 0.81 7.36 18.98
CA ALA A 235 1.68 6.23 18.69
C ALA A 235 1.29 4.98 19.53
N THR A 236 1.09 5.15 20.83
CA THR A 236 0.66 4.06 21.73
C THR A 236 -0.73 3.53 21.35
N THR A 237 -1.66 4.42 20.98
CA THR A 237 -3.00 4.01 20.50
C THR A 237 -2.90 3.18 19.23
N ILE A 238 -2.11 3.62 18.24
CA ILE A 238 -1.88 2.89 16.99
C ILE A 238 -1.25 1.51 17.28
N ALA A 239 -0.29 1.44 18.19
CA ALA A 239 0.34 0.18 18.59
C ALA A 239 -0.67 -0.82 19.19
N GLN A 240 -1.64 -0.34 19.99
CA GLN A 240 -2.72 -1.18 20.52
C GLN A 240 -3.72 -1.59 19.43
N CYS A 241 -4.04 -0.71 18.47
CA CYS A 241 -4.90 -1.07 17.34
C CYS A 241 -4.31 -2.21 16.51
N ARG A 242 -2.98 -2.28 16.38
CA ARG A 242 -2.30 -3.40 15.71
C ARG A 242 -2.56 -4.75 16.39
N GLN A 243 -2.83 -4.79 17.70
CA GLN A 243 -3.16 -6.03 18.41
C GLN A 243 -4.66 -6.39 18.34
N TRP A 244 -5.50 -5.44 17.91
CA TRP A 244 -6.95 -5.53 18.02
C TRP A 244 -7.62 -6.06 16.75
N VAL A 245 -7.27 -5.48 15.61
CA VAL A 245 -7.92 -5.71 14.31
C VAL A 245 -6.88 -6.06 13.24
N ASP A 246 -7.32 -6.65 12.14
CA ASP A 246 -6.43 -7.02 11.03
C ASP A 246 -5.96 -5.77 10.28
N TYR A 247 -6.83 -4.76 10.17
CA TYR A 247 -6.52 -3.47 9.55
C TYR A 247 -7.04 -2.28 10.38
N THR A 248 -6.19 -1.27 10.54
CA THR A 248 -6.56 0.04 11.10
C THR A 248 -6.38 1.12 10.04
N VAL A 249 -7.47 1.76 9.62
CA VAL A 249 -7.45 2.90 8.68
C VAL A 249 -7.49 4.19 9.49
N LEU A 250 -6.52 5.07 9.29
CA LEU A 250 -6.41 6.37 9.97
C LEU A 250 -6.79 7.50 9.01
N ASP A 251 -7.88 8.22 9.27
CA ASP A 251 -8.21 9.46 8.57
C ASP A 251 -7.45 10.63 9.21
N THR A 252 -6.61 11.34 8.45
CA THR A 252 -5.68 12.33 9.00
C THR A 252 -5.97 13.76 8.51
N SER A 253 -5.54 14.75 9.31
CA SER A 253 -5.50 16.14 8.87
C SER A 253 -4.42 16.40 7.81
N SER A 254 -4.52 17.50 7.08
CA SER A 254 -3.64 17.75 5.93
C SER A 254 -2.22 18.21 6.24
N SER A 255 -2.00 18.96 7.32
CA SER A 255 -0.68 19.55 7.59
C SER A 255 0.28 18.52 8.18
N LEU A 256 1.48 18.43 7.59
CA LEU A 256 2.62 17.65 8.09
C LEU A 256 3.75 18.54 8.60
N GLU A 257 3.53 19.85 8.67
CA GLU A 257 4.52 20.82 9.15
C GLU A 257 4.88 20.50 10.61
N ASN A 258 6.18 20.41 10.89
CA ASN A 258 6.72 20.29 12.24
C ASN A 258 7.05 21.70 12.74
N ASP A 259 6.35 22.17 13.77
CA ASP A 259 6.53 23.49 14.41
C ASP A 259 7.90 23.68 15.13
N GLU A 260 8.93 22.91 14.76
CA GLU A 260 10.28 22.97 15.35
C GLU A 260 10.97 24.32 15.13
N GLU A 261 10.59 25.06 14.08
CA GLU A 261 11.27 26.31 13.71
C GLU A 261 10.83 27.54 14.52
N ILE A 262 9.79 27.44 15.37
CA ILE A 262 9.19 28.62 16.05
C ILE A 262 9.08 28.46 17.58
N SER A 263 9.02 27.23 18.12
CA SER A 263 8.87 27.01 19.57
C SER A 263 10.22 26.85 20.27
N SER A 264 10.51 27.73 21.24
CA SER A 264 11.65 27.58 22.16
C SER A 264 11.45 26.51 23.24
N ASP A 265 10.21 26.00 23.39
CA ASP A 265 9.87 24.92 24.32
C ASP A 265 9.78 23.59 23.57
N LEU A 266 10.75 22.71 23.84
CA LEU A 266 10.84 21.36 23.27
C LEU A 266 9.72 20.43 23.78
N PHE A 267 9.04 20.79 24.87
CA PHE A 267 8.00 19.96 25.51
C PHE A 267 6.57 20.40 25.18
N ALA A 268 6.39 21.52 24.47
CA ALA A 268 5.08 21.98 24.06
C ALA A 268 4.44 21.00 23.06
N PRO A 269 3.13 20.65 23.21
CA PRO A 269 2.42 19.85 22.23
C PRO A 269 2.45 20.51 20.85
N ARG A 270 2.64 19.72 19.79
CA ARG A 270 2.67 20.23 18.41
C ARG A 270 1.31 20.03 17.74
N ARG A 271 0.84 21.05 17.02
CA ARG A 271 -0.52 21.07 16.45
C ARG A 271 -0.77 19.89 15.51
N ASN A 272 0.23 19.54 14.70
CA ASN A 272 0.14 18.53 13.66
C ASN A 272 0.69 17.16 14.08
N ALA A 273 1.05 16.99 15.36
CA ALA A 273 1.66 15.77 15.88
C ALA A 273 0.88 14.51 15.52
N ALA A 274 -0.46 14.55 15.66
CA ALA A 274 -1.31 13.40 15.39
C ALA A 274 -1.21 12.90 13.93
N ALA A 275 -1.24 13.81 12.95
CA ALA A 275 -1.13 13.45 11.54
C ALA A 275 0.27 12.95 11.18
N VAL A 276 1.31 13.64 11.66
CA VAL A 276 2.71 13.22 11.46
C VAL A 276 2.97 11.84 12.06
N THR A 277 2.50 11.59 13.28
CA THR A 277 2.62 10.28 13.92
C THR A 277 1.85 9.20 13.17
N ALA A 278 0.61 9.48 12.73
CA ALA A 278 -0.18 8.52 11.96
C ALA A 278 0.52 8.12 10.65
N VAL A 279 1.04 9.10 9.90
CA VAL A 279 1.77 8.87 8.65
C VAL A 279 3.09 8.10 8.90
N ARG A 280 3.84 8.44 9.94
CA ARG A 280 5.09 7.73 10.32
C ARG A 280 4.87 6.31 10.82
N ALA A 281 3.73 6.02 11.44
CA ALA A 281 3.42 4.72 12.01
C ALA A 281 2.73 3.76 11.03
N ALA A 282 2.33 4.25 9.85
CA ALA A 282 1.59 3.47 8.87
C ALA A 282 2.47 2.50 8.08
N ASP A 283 1.96 1.30 7.83
CA ASP A 283 2.57 0.32 6.94
C ASP A 283 2.30 0.67 5.47
N HIS A 284 1.19 1.36 5.21
CA HIS A 284 0.79 1.85 3.90
C HIS A 284 0.19 3.26 4.01
N VAL A 285 0.57 4.16 3.12
CA VAL A 285 0.02 5.51 3.06
C VAL A 285 -0.76 5.71 1.77
N ILE A 286 -2.01 6.16 1.90
CA ILE A 286 -2.87 6.56 0.80
C ILE A 286 -2.80 8.08 0.68
N ALA A 287 -2.10 8.57 -0.35
CA ALA A 287 -1.92 9.98 -0.63
C ALA A 287 -3.01 10.48 -1.58
N VAL A 288 -4.02 11.17 -1.05
CA VAL A 288 -5.22 11.60 -1.77
C VAL A 288 -5.06 13.02 -2.31
N GLY A 289 -5.09 13.19 -3.63
CA GLY A 289 -5.15 14.47 -4.33
C GLY A 289 -6.50 14.72 -5.01
N ALA A 290 -6.82 15.97 -5.31
CA ALA A 290 -7.96 16.31 -6.17
C ALA A 290 -7.50 16.34 -7.64
N ALA A 291 -8.25 15.70 -8.53
CA ALA A 291 -7.93 15.52 -9.94
C ALA A 291 -8.34 16.72 -10.81
N ASP A 292 -8.01 17.93 -10.36
CA ASP A 292 -8.16 19.19 -11.11
C ASP A 292 -6.86 20.01 -11.05
N PRO A 293 -6.67 21.04 -11.88
CA PRO A 293 -5.39 21.75 -11.96
C PRO A 293 -4.89 22.32 -10.62
N VAL A 294 -5.81 22.82 -9.78
CA VAL A 294 -5.46 23.36 -8.46
C VAL A 294 -5.11 22.23 -7.51
N GLY A 295 -5.90 21.16 -7.50
CA GLY A 295 -5.67 19.96 -6.72
C GLY A 295 -4.34 19.28 -7.03
N LEU A 296 -4.00 19.13 -8.30
CA LEU A 296 -2.73 18.56 -8.77
C LEU A 296 -1.54 19.39 -8.32
N SER A 297 -1.60 20.72 -8.49
CA SER A 297 -0.52 21.61 -8.07
C SER A 297 -0.32 21.62 -6.55
N ARG A 298 -1.40 21.53 -5.77
CA ARG A 298 -1.31 21.40 -4.30
C ARG A 298 -0.75 20.04 -3.90
N PHE A 299 -1.20 18.98 -4.55
CA PHE A 299 -0.74 17.63 -4.30
C PHE A 299 0.76 17.47 -4.56
N LEU A 300 1.24 17.84 -5.75
CA LEU A 300 2.65 17.70 -6.11
C LEU A 300 3.59 18.45 -5.17
N ARG A 301 3.19 19.62 -4.67
CA ARG A 301 3.98 20.36 -3.66
C ARG A 301 4.02 19.64 -2.33
N ALA A 302 2.86 19.29 -1.78
CA ALA A 302 2.77 18.64 -0.49
C ALA A 302 3.25 17.17 -0.51
N HIS A 303 3.36 16.55 -1.69
CA HIS A 303 3.88 15.20 -1.85
C HIS A 303 5.35 15.11 -1.45
N VAL A 304 6.12 16.20 -1.62
CA VAL A 304 7.51 16.28 -1.15
C VAL A 304 7.55 16.14 0.38
N ASP A 305 6.77 16.96 1.09
CA ASP A 305 6.67 16.92 2.56
C ASP A 305 6.18 15.55 3.05
N LEU A 306 5.28 14.91 2.30
CA LEU A 306 4.84 13.54 2.59
C LEU A 306 6.01 12.56 2.50
N LEU A 307 6.77 12.58 1.40
CA LEU A 307 7.89 11.66 1.18
C LEU A 307 8.99 11.83 2.23
N GLU A 308 9.19 13.04 2.76
CA GLU A 308 10.10 13.31 3.87
C GLU A 308 9.58 12.80 5.22
N THR A 309 8.25 12.66 5.36
CA THR A 309 7.60 12.26 6.61
C THR A 309 7.39 10.74 6.72
N VAL A 310 7.08 10.06 5.61
CA VAL A 310 6.78 8.62 5.60
C VAL A 310 8.02 7.78 5.95
N THR A 311 7.78 6.68 6.64
CA THR A 311 8.82 5.68 6.98
C THR A 311 8.67 4.40 6.17
N THR A 312 7.49 4.17 5.59
CA THR A 312 7.18 3.04 4.71
C THR A 312 7.46 3.38 3.25
N ARG A 313 7.79 2.35 2.45
CA ARG A 313 7.89 2.45 0.99
C ARG A 313 6.53 2.35 0.30
N ASN A 314 5.51 1.88 1.01
CA ASN A 314 4.20 1.62 0.43
C ASN A 314 3.35 2.89 0.44
N VAL A 315 3.55 3.74 -0.58
CA VAL A 315 2.74 4.95 -0.79
C VAL A 315 1.93 4.78 -2.07
N SER A 316 0.60 4.79 -1.96
CA SER A 316 -0.29 4.78 -3.12
C SER A 316 -0.95 6.13 -3.30
N VAL A 317 -0.78 6.70 -4.49
CA VAL A 317 -1.37 7.98 -4.87
C VAL A 317 -2.79 7.74 -5.40
N VAL A 318 -3.76 8.45 -4.84
CA VAL A 318 -5.17 8.41 -5.23
C VAL A 318 -5.60 9.80 -5.69
N MET A 319 -5.90 9.95 -6.97
CA MET A 319 -6.47 11.19 -7.50
C MET A 319 -7.98 11.07 -7.56
N ASN A 320 -8.64 11.80 -6.68
CA ASN A 320 -10.07 11.77 -6.48
C ASN A 320 -10.80 12.85 -7.29
N LYS A 321 -12.11 12.67 -7.50
CA LYS A 321 -13.00 13.60 -8.22
C LYS A 321 -12.63 13.78 -9.70
N VAL A 322 -12.15 12.71 -10.34
CA VAL A 322 -11.84 12.72 -11.78
C VAL A 322 -13.12 12.98 -12.57
N ARG A 323 -13.15 14.09 -13.33
CA ARG A 323 -14.31 14.51 -14.12
C ARG A 323 -13.89 15.34 -15.33
N VAL A 324 -14.59 15.13 -16.44
CA VAL A 324 -14.35 15.84 -17.71
C VAL A 324 -14.52 17.36 -17.53
N SER A 325 -15.47 17.80 -16.70
CA SER A 325 -15.77 19.23 -16.51
C SER A 325 -14.63 20.04 -15.90
N ALA A 326 -13.67 19.40 -15.23
CA ALA A 326 -12.56 20.08 -14.55
C ALA A 326 -11.22 19.91 -15.26
N SER A 327 -11.04 18.81 -16.00
CA SER A 327 -9.74 18.45 -16.60
C SER A 327 -9.84 18.26 -18.12
N GLY A 328 -10.97 18.62 -18.74
CA GLY A 328 -11.17 18.58 -20.19
C GLY A 328 -11.31 17.16 -20.76
N LEU A 329 -11.11 17.05 -22.08
CA LEU A 329 -11.19 15.79 -22.82
C LEU A 329 -10.06 14.84 -22.38
N ASN A 330 -10.39 13.59 -22.05
CA ASN A 330 -9.46 12.60 -21.48
C ASN A 330 -8.83 13.01 -20.12
N PRO A 331 -9.64 13.14 -19.06
CA PRO A 331 -9.14 13.54 -17.74
C PRO A 331 -8.19 12.49 -17.13
N HIS A 332 -8.34 11.21 -17.45
CA HIS A 332 -7.45 10.15 -16.96
C HIS A 332 -6.02 10.33 -17.47
N GLY A 333 -5.84 10.43 -18.79
CA GLY A 333 -4.52 10.57 -19.39
C GLY A 333 -3.80 11.85 -18.95
N GLN A 334 -4.51 12.97 -18.84
CA GLN A 334 -3.93 14.24 -18.42
C GLN A 334 -3.45 14.22 -16.96
N VAL A 335 -4.25 13.65 -16.05
CA VAL A 335 -3.88 13.52 -14.63
C VAL A 335 -2.65 12.61 -14.50
N THR A 336 -2.66 11.43 -15.12
CA THR A 336 -1.52 10.50 -15.09
C THR A 336 -0.26 11.14 -15.68
N GLN A 337 -0.35 11.79 -16.85
CA GLN A 337 0.80 12.43 -17.49
C GLN A 337 1.38 13.56 -16.63
N THR A 338 0.53 14.35 -15.98
CA THR A 338 0.98 15.45 -15.09
C THR A 338 1.73 14.88 -13.89
N LEU A 339 1.18 13.84 -13.26
CA LEU A 339 1.78 13.18 -12.10
C LEU A 339 3.09 12.47 -12.42
N SER A 340 3.17 11.77 -13.55
CA SER A 340 4.42 11.18 -14.05
C SER A 340 5.46 12.27 -14.28
N ARG A 341 5.13 13.29 -15.09
CA ARG A 341 6.09 14.34 -15.49
C ARG A 341 6.65 15.15 -14.32
N PHE A 342 5.82 15.51 -13.36
CA PHE A 342 6.20 16.45 -12.31
C PHE A 342 6.41 15.81 -10.93
N GLY A 343 5.93 14.59 -10.73
CA GLY A 343 6.02 13.87 -9.46
C GLY A 343 6.67 12.49 -9.55
N GLY A 344 7.00 11.99 -10.75
CA GLY A 344 7.50 10.61 -10.93
C GLY A 344 6.46 9.55 -10.55
N ILE A 345 5.18 9.90 -10.53
CA ILE A 345 4.09 9.02 -10.10
C ILE A 345 3.45 8.41 -11.35
N GLU A 346 3.86 7.18 -11.69
CA GLU A 346 3.45 6.50 -12.92
C GLU A 346 2.10 5.79 -12.83
N HIS A 347 1.74 5.28 -11.64
CA HIS A 347 0.55 4.45 -11.46
C HIS A 347 -0.43 4.99 -10.40
N PRO A 348 -0.93 6.24 -10.54
CA PRO A 348 -1.93 6.76 -9.63
C PRO A 348 -3.26 6.02 -9.81
N VAL A 349 -3.95 5.76 -8.70
CA VAL A 349 -5.34 5.30 -8.73
C VAL A 349 -6.24 6.49 -9.00
N LEU A 350 -7.11 6.38 -10.00
CA LEU A 350 -8.00 7.44 -10.43
C LEU A 350 -9.43 7.12 -9.99
N VAL A 351 -9.99 7.94 -9.09
CA VAL A 351 -11.35 7.74 -8.56
C VAL A 351 -12.32 8.69 -9.28
N PRO A 352 -13.30 8.16 -10.02
CA PRO A 352 -14.30 8.97 -10.71
C PRO A 352 -15.08 9.87 -9.76
N HIS A 353 -15.48 11.05 -10.25
CA HIS A 353 -16.39 11.90 -9.52
C HIS A 353 -17.82 11.34 -9.57
N ASP A 354 -18.25 10.71 -8.48
CA ASP A 354 -19.61 10.22 -8.29
C ASP A 354 -20.34 11.02 -7.20
N LEU A 355 -20.79 12.22 -7.55
CA LEU A 355 -21.47 13.12 -6.61
C LEU A 355 -22.75 12.50 -6.05
N ALA A 356 -23.58 11.89 -6.90
CA ALA A 356 -24.84 11.30 -6.47
C ALA A 356 -24.64 10.14 -5.48
N GLY A 357 -23.64 9.28 -5.72
CA GLY A 357 -23.29 8.20 -4.80
C GLY A 357 -22.85 8.72 -3.44
N PHE A 358 -21.93 9.70 -3.40
CA PHE A 358 -21.43 10.26 -2.14
C PHE A 358 -22.48 11.10 -1.40
N ASP A 359 -23.27 11.91 -2.09
CA ASP A 359 -24.35 12.70 -1.47
C ASP A 359 -25.40 11.77 -0.86
N GLY A 360 -25.79 10.70 -1.57
CA GLY A 360 -26.71 9.69 -1.04
C GLY A 360 -26.14 8.95 0.17
N ALA A 361 -24.85 8.61 0.13
CA ALA A 361 -24.14 7.97 1.25
C ALA A 361 -24.13 8.86 2.50
N VAL A 362 -23.72 10.13 2.37
CA VAL A 362 -23.70 11.08 3.49
C VAL A 362 -25.11 11.37 4.00
N LEU A 363 -26.08 11.60 3.12
CA LEU A 363 -27.47 11.88 3.50
C LEU A 363 -28.09 10.72 4.30
N SER A 364 -27.70 9.49 3.99
CA SER A 364 -28.19 8.29 4.68
C SER A 364 -27.31 7.81 5.84
N GLY A 365 -26.20 8.49 6.11
CA GLY A 365 -25.23 8.09 7.14
C GLY A 365 -24.59 6.73 6.85
N LYS A 366 -24.32 6.42 5.58
CA LYS A 366 -23.86 5.10 5.12
C LYS A 366 -22.59 5.20 4.29
N THR A 367 -21.93 4.06 4.15
CA THR A 367 -20.81 3.89 3.22
C THR A 367 -21.30 3.83 1.76
N LEU A 368 -20.41 4.05 0.79
CA LEU A 368 -20.71 3.79 -0.63
C LEU A 368 -21.09 2.34 -0.90
N VAL A 369 -20.51 1.39 -0.15
CA VAL A 369 -20.82 -0.04 -0.23
C VAL A 369 -22.31 -0.30 -0.03
N ASP A 370 -22.91 0.40 0.94
CA ASP A 370 -24.31 0.20 1.33
C ASP A 370 -25.28 1.12 0.58
N ALA A 371 -24.91 2.38 0.37
CA ALA A 371 -25.80 3.39 -0.23
C ALA A 371 -25.80 3.37 -1.76
N ALA A 372 -24.64 3.08 -2.38
CA ALA A 372 -24.48 3.12 -3.82
C ALA A 372 -23.65 1.92 -4.34
N PRO A 373 -24.16 0.67 -4.26
CA PRO A 373 -23.38 -0.52 -4.58
C PRO A 373 -22.83 -0.58 -6.02
N ARG A 374 -23.43 0.17 -6.95
CA ARG A 374 -23.06 0.28 -8.37
C ARG A 374 -22.25 1.54 -8.70
N SER A 375 -21.79 2.28 -7.69
CA SER A 375 -20.97 3.48 -7.86
C SER A 375 -19.66 3.15 -8.58
N SER A 376 -19.30 3.93 -9.60
CA SER A 376 -18.01 3.80 -10.27
C SER A 376 -16.84 4.19 -9.36
N ALA A 377 -17.08 5.12 -8.41
CA ALA A 377 -16.10 5.47 -7.39
C ALA A 377 -15.86 4.30 -6.44
N ARG A 378 -16.94 3.59 -6.03
CA ARG A 378 -16.83 2.37 -5.24
C ARG A 378 -16.01 1.30 -5.95
N THR A 379 -16.26 1.05 -7.24
CA THR A 379 -15.47 0.07 -8.03
C THR A 379 -13.98 0.42 -7.99
N ALA A 380 -13.61 1.68 -8.24
CA ALA A 380 -12.21 2.11 -8.17
C ALA A 380 -11.60 1.94 -6.76
N MET A 381 -12.38 2.18 -5.70
CA MET A 381 -11.94 1.97 -4.32
C MET A 381 -11.75 0.49 -3.97
N ARG A 382 -12.65 -0.38 -4.44
CA ARG A 382 -12.50 -1.83 -4.31
C ARG A 382 -11.22 -2.30 -5.00
N ASP A 383 -11.01 -1.87 -6.24
CA ASP A 383 -9.84 -2.27 -7.03
C ASP A 383 -8.54 -1.82 -6.35
N LEU A 384 -8.51 -0.61 -5.77
CA LEU A 384 -7.40 -0.15 -4.93
C LEU A 384 -7.14 -1.11 -3.76
N VAL A 385 -8.18 -1.44 -3.00
CA VAL A 385 -8.05 -2.30 -1.81
C VAL A 385 -7.53 -3.68 -2.20
N THR A 386 -8.12 -4.31 -3.21
CA THR A 386 -7.75 -5.67 -3.63
C THR A 386 -6.38 -5.74 -4.30
N SER A 387 -5.93 -4.67 -4.97
CA SER A 387 -4.65 -4.68 -5.69
C SER A 387 -3.46 -4.13 -4.90
N ARG A 388 -3.69 -3.31 -3.87
CA ARG A 388 -2.62 -2.61 -3.15
C ARG A 388 -2.56 -2.89 -1.66
N LEU A 389 -3.66 -3.28 -1.01
CA LEU A 389 -3.76 -3.31 0.46
C LEU A 389 -3.95 -4.70 1.04
N VAL A 390 -4.53 -5.61 0.27
CA VAL A 390 -4.78 -6.98 0.68
C VAL A 390 -3.72 -7.90 0.10
N PRO A 391 -3.10 -8.80 0.89
CA PRO A 391 -2.21 -9.83 0.37
C PRO A 391 -2.96 -10.72 -0.61
N GLU A 392 -2.34 -11.12 -1.72
CA GLU A 392 -2.95 -12.08 -2.65
C GLU A 392 -3.37 -13.34 -1.90
N ILE A 393 -4.68 -13.63 -1.90
CA ILE A 393 -5.20 -14.89 -1.39
C ILE A 393 -4.79 -15.95 -2.41
N HIS A 394 -3.72 -16.70 -2.12
CA HIS A 394 -3.52 -17.99 -2.75
C HIS A 394 -4.67 -18.90 -2.29
N GLU A 395 -5.75 -18.94 -3.06
CA GLU A 395 -6.67 -20.07 -3.01
C GLU A 395 -5.87 -21.31 -3.41
N GLN A 396 -5.36 -22.04 -2.42
CA GLN A 396 -4.92 -23.41 -2.67
C GLN A 396 -6.16 -24.15 -3.21
N PRO A 397 -6.11 -24.75 -4.41
CA PRO A 397 -7.22 -25.57 -4.87
C PRO A 397 -7.49 -26.63 -3.81
N PRO A 398 -8.77 -26.95 -3.50
CA PRO A 398 -9.10 -27.87 -2.44
C PRO A 398 -8.30 -29.15 -2.66
N GLN A 399 -7.41 -29.49 -1.72
CA GLN A 399 -6.70 -30.76 -1.74
C GLN A 399 -7.77 -31.85 -1.87
N ARG A 400 -7.84 -32.46 -3.04
CA ARG A 400 -8.68 -33.63 -3.26
C ARG A 400 -8.22 -34.67 -2.26
N SER A 401 -9.04 -34.86 -1.22
CA SER A 401 -8.85 -35.87 -0.20
C SER A 401 -8.50 -37.21 -0.86
N TRP A 402 -7.35 -37.74 -0.47
CA TRP A 402 -6.78 -39.01 -0.94
C TRP A 402 -7.72 -40.21 -0.65
N PHE A 403 -8.78 -40.01 0.13
CA PHE A 403 -9.77 -41.03 0.48
C PHE A 403 -10.82 -41.33 -0.59
N SER A 404 -10.89 -40.56 -1.70
CA SER A 404 -11.87 -40.82 -2.77
C SER A 404 -11.45 -41.90 -3.79
N ARG A 405 -10.26 -42.49 -3.69
CA ARG A 405 -9.72 -43.42 -4.71
C ARG A 405 -9.73 -44.91 -4.34
N MET A 406 -10.25 -45.29 -3.16
CA MET A 406 -10.31 -46.70 -2.73
C MET A 406 -11.71 -47.35 -2.78
N LEU A 407 -12.75 -46.67 -3.29
CA LEU A 407 -14.12 -47.21 -3.33
C LEU A 407 -14.70 -47.50 -4.73
N THR A 408 -13.88 -47.48 -5.79
CA THR A 408 -14.35 -47.78 -7.16
C THR A 408 -13.49 -48.79 -7.93
N ARG A 409 -12.91 -49.76 -7.22
CA ARG A 409 -12.52 -51.04 -7.84
C ARG A 409 -12.94 -52.20 -6.94
N ARG A 410 -14.18 -52.63 -7.10
CA ARG A 410 -14.61 -54.03 -6.93
C ARG A 410 -15.27 -54.46 -8.22
#